data_AF-A0A9Q9HII7-F1
#
_entry.id   AF-A0A9Q9HII7-F1
#
_cell.length_a   1.000
_cell.length_b   1.000
_cell.length_c   1.000
_cell.angle_alpha   90.00
_cell.angle_beta   90.00
_cell.angle_gamma   90.00
#
_symmetry.space_group_name_H-M   'P 1'
#
loop_
_entity.id
_entity.type
_entity.pdbx_description
1 polymer ?
#
loop_
_entity_poly.entity_id
_entity_poly.type
_entity_poly.pdbx_seq_one_letter_code
_entity_poly.pdbx_strand_id
1 'polypeptide(L)'
;MTPIHKLRGVGPALAKVLQEHGVKTAEELAGVDEAKLRGIPGIGANRAAALRVLAREAADAKGAGDPGQAEAKPVNGNPARGKRDGQAAAPQAQPTQEEMDRKLAAAEAARKAAEEKAAKAKAKAAKAKRKAANLAEEFAAAKIKAKQKAKKMKAKAKKAIEKEKAKAQAILEGTASEKKKKKAKKSR
;
A
#
# COMPACT_ATOMS: atom_id res chain seq x y z
N MET A 1 -5.03 -35.04 -16.64
CA MET A 1 -5.38 -33.92 -15.77
C MET A 1 -4.13 -33.10 -15.56
N THR A 2 -4.14 -31.86 -16.03
CA THR A 2 -2.99 -30.97 -15.94
C THR A 2 -3.06 -30.20 -14.62
N PRO A 3 -2.07 -30.34 -13.71
CA PRO A 3 -2.08 -29.61 -12.45
C PRO A 3 -2.00 -28.10 -12.68
N ILE A 4 -2.74 -27.32 -11.88
CA ILE A 4 -2.81 -25.85 -12.04
C ILE A 4 -1.44 -25.15 -11.94
N HIS A 5 -0.48 -25.72 -11.20
CA HIS A 5 0.87 -25.16 -11.05
C HIS A 5 1.76 -25.35 -12.28
N LYS A 6 1.37 -26.22 -13.23
CA LYS A 6 2.07 -26.41 -14.52
C LYS A 6 1.47 -25.55 -15.62
N LEU A 7 0.36 -24.85 -15.35
CA LEU A 7 -0.27 -23.97 -16.34
C LEU A 7 0.58 -22.72 -16.55
N ARG A 8 0.92 -22.42 -17.81
CA ARG A 8 1.65 -21.20 -18.17
C ARG A 8 0.92 -19.97 -17.62
N GLY A 9 1.64 -19.07 -16.96
CA GLY A 9 1.06 -17.86 -16.38
C GLY A 9 0.48 -18.03 -14.97
N VAL A 10 0.50 -19.23 -14.40
CA VAL A 10 0.19 -19.49 -12.99
C VAL A 10 1.48 -19.71 -12.21
N GLY A 11 1.82 -18.76 -11.34
CA GLY A 11 2.95 -18.90 -10.41
C GLY A 11 2.56 -19.64 -9.11
N PRO A 12 3.53 -20.04 -8.26
CA PRO A 12 3.26 -20.80 -7.03
C PRO A 12 2.28 -20.14 -6.08
N ALA A 13 2.33 -18.81 -5.94
CA ALA A 13 1.40 -18.07 -5.09
C ALA A 13 -0.04 -18.11 -5.63
N LEU A 14 -0.20 -17.93 -6.95
CA LEU A 14 -1.51 -17.96 -7.59
C LEU A 14 -2.09 -19.38 -7.60
N ALA A 15 -1.24 -20.40 -7.78
CA ALA A 15 -1.65 -21.80 -7.70
C ALA A 15 -2.25 -22.14 -6.33
N LYS A 16 -1.66 -21.65 -5.22
CA LYS A 16 -2.20 -21.84 -3.87
C LYS A 16 -3.58 -21.20 -3.71
N VAL A 17 -3.71 -19.94 -4.13
CA VAL A 17 -4.98 -19.21 -4.06
C VAL A 17 -6.06 -19.90 -4.91
N LEU A 18 -5.72 -20.35 -6.13
CA LEU A 18 -6.66 -21.08 -6.97
C LEU A 18 -7.10 -22.41 -6.33
N GLN A 19 -6.18 -23.13 -5.68
CA GLN A 19 -6.49 -24.38 -4.97
C GLN A 19 -7.39 -24.14 -3.74
N GLU A 20 -7.18 -23.04 -3.00
CA GLU A 20 -8.07 -22.61 -1.90
C GLU A 20 -9.49 -22.30 -2.41
N HIS A 21 -9.60 -21.74 -3.61
CA HIS A 21 -10.87 -21.51 -4.30
C HIS A 21 -11.41 -22.75 -5.05
N GLY A 22 -10.80 -23.92 -4.84
CA GLY A 22 -11.28 -25.19 -5.37
C GLY A 22 -10.91 -25.49 -6.82
N VAL A 23 -10.04 -24.68 -7.44
CA VAL A 23 -9.54 -24.90 -8.80
C VAL A 23 -8.14 -25.52 -8.74
N LYS A 24 -8.07 -26.84 -8.92
CA LYS A 24 -6.84 -27.64 -8.78
C LYS A 24 -6.25 -28.03 -10.13
N THR A 25 -7.06 -28.06 -11.19
CA THR A 25 -6.65 -28.51 -12.52
C THR A 25 -6.90 -27.44 -13.59
N ALA A 26 -6.17 -27.53 -14.70
CA ALA A 26 -6.36 -26.63 -15.84
C ALA A 26 -7.76 -26.82 -16.45
N GLU A 27 -8.26 -28.06 -16.47
CA GLU A 27 -9.58 -28.41 -16.96
C GLU A 27 -10.69 -27.74 -16.14
N GLU A 28 -10.56 -27.72 -14.81
CA GLU A 28 -11.46 -26.97 -13.94
C GLU A 28 -11.40 -25.46 -14.24
N LEU A 29 -10.20 -24.89 -14.39
CA LEU A 29 -10.03 -23.46 -14.68
C LEU A 29 -10.69 -23.03 -15.99
N ALA A 30 -10.67 -23.90 -17.02
CA ALA A 30 -11.33 -23.64 -18.31
C ALA A 30 -12.86 -23.53 -18.19
N GLY A 31 -13.45 -24.33 -17.28
CA GLY A 31 -14.88 -24.39 -17.01
C GLY A 31 -15.40 -23.28 -16.07
N VAL A 32 -14.54 -22.67 -15.25
CA VAL A 32 -14.93 -21.57 -14.35
C VAL A 32 -15.28 -20.31 -15.16
N ASP A 33 -16.35 -19.63 -14.74
CA ASP A 33 -16.77 -18.38 -15.35
C ASP A 33 -15.78 -17.23 -15.11
N GLU A 34 -15.68 -16.30 -16.06
CA GLU A 34 -14.74 -15.19 -15.99
C GLU A 34 -15.05 -14.27 -14.79
N ALA A 35 -16.32 -14.08 -14.45
CA ALA A 35 -16.72 -13.28 -13.30
C ALA A 35 -16.25 -13.91 -11.99
N LYS A 36 -16.30 -15.24 -11.88
CA LYS A 36 -15.81 -15.97 -10.70
C LYS A 36 -14.29 -15.89 -10.56
N LEU A 37 -13.55 -15.96 -11.67
CA LEU A 37 -12.10 -15.78 -11.66
C LEU A 37 -11.69 -14.36 -11.25
N ARG A 38 -12.43 -13.33 -11.69
CA ARG A 38 -12.18 -11.94 -11.29
C ARG A 38 -12.43 -11.68 -9.80
N GLY A 39 -13.25 -12.50 -9.15
CA GLY A 39 -13.48 -12.44 -7.70
C GLY A 39 -12.28 -12.89 -6.87
N ILE A 40 -11.30 -13.57 -7.49
CA ILE A 40 -10.11 -14.07 -6.80
C ILE A 40 -9.08 -12.95 -6.67
N PRO A 41 -8.50 -12.74 -5.46
CA PRO A 41 -7.47 -11.74 -5.25
C PRO A 41 -6.31 -11.86 -6.25
N GLY A 42 -5.96 -10.75 -6.91
CA GLY A 42 -4.85 -10.70 -7.87
C GLY A 42 -5.18 -11.19 -9.29
N ILE A 43 -6.44 -11.55 -9.58
CA ILE A 43 -6.91 -11.85 -10.94
C ILE A 43 -7.81 -10.72 -11.43
N GLY A 44 -7.31 -9.92 -12.38
CA GLY A 44 -8.11 -8.91 -13.09
C GLY A 44 -8.76 -9.45 -14.37
N ALA A 45 -9.60 -8.64 -15.02
CA ALA A 45 -10.32 -9.01 -16.24
C ALA A 45 -9.42 -9.61 -17.34
N ASN A 46 -8.34 -8.91 -17.69
CA ASN A 46 -7.40 -9.36 -18.71
C ASN A 46 -6.74 -10.70 -18.35
N ARG A 47 -6.43 -10.90 -17.07
CA ARG A 47 -5.77 -12.12 -16.60
C ARG A 47 -6.76 -13.29 -16.55
N ALA A 48 -8.00 -13.06 -16.12
CA ALA A 48 -9.06 -14.07 -16.14
C ALA A 48 -9.29 -14.58 -17.57
N ALA A 49 -9.43 -13.68 -18.54
CA ALA A 49 -9.58 -14.05 -19.95
C ALA A 49 -8.37 -14.84 -20.47
N ALA A 50 -7.14 -14.37 -20.21
CA ALA A 50 -5.92 -15.06 -20.64
C ALA A 50 -5.77 -16.46 -20.02
N LEU A 51 -6.05 -16.61 -18.73
CA LEU A 51 -5.97 -17.89 -18.03
C LEU A 51 -6.98 -18.90 -18.57
N ARG A 52 -8.19 -18.47 -18.95
CA ARG A 52 -9.19 -19.37 -19.57
C ARG A 52 -8.75 -19.87 -20.93
N VAL A 53 -8.15 -19.00 -21.75
CA VAL A 53 -7.60 -19.41 -23.06
C VAL A 53 -6.48 -20.41 -22.86
N LEU A 54 -5.51 -20.11 -21.98
CA LEU A 54 -4.39 -21.00 -21.68
C LEU A 54 -4.85 -22.33 -21.08
N ALA A 55 -5.88 -22.31 -20.22
CA ALA A 55 -6.45 -23.49 -19.62
C ALA A 55 -7.17 -24.38 -20.65
N ARG A 56 -7.88 -23.78 -21.61
CA ARG A 56 -8.46 -24.51 -22.75
C ARG A 56 -7.38 -25.11 -23.61
N GLU A 57 -6.39 -24.32 -24.03
CA GLU A 57 -5.23 -24.80 -24.77
C GLU A 57 -4.53 -25.98 -24.06
N ALA A 58 -4.39 -25.93 -22.73
CA ALA A 58 -3.82 -27.02 -21.95
C ALA A 58 -4.74 -28.23 -21.76
N ALA A 59 -6.06 -28.05 -21.84
CA ALA A 59 -7.05 -29.13 -21.80
C ALA A 59 -7.17 -29.85 -23.16
N ASP A 60 -7.07 -29.09 -24.25
CA ASP A 60 -7.06 -29.57 -25.63
C ASP A 60 -5.71 -30.23 -25.98
N ALA A 61 -4.59 -29.70 -25.47
CA ALA A 61 -3.25 -30.23 -25.66
C ALA A 61 -2.87 -31.34 -24.65
N LYS A 62 -3.76 -32.33 -24.45
CA LYS A 62 -3.38 -33.58 -23.78
C LYS A 62 -2.27 -34.29 -24.58
N GLY A 63 -1.00 -33.97 -24.32
CA GLY A 63 0.11 -34.81 -24.81
C GLY A 63 1.50 -34.19 -25.02
N ALA A 64 1.75 -32.90 -24.81
CA ALA A 64 3.11 -32.37 -24.95
C ALA A 64 3.67 -31.95 -23.59
N GLY A 65 4.62 -32.75 -23.10
CA GLY A 65 5.33 -32.55 -21.85
C GLY A 65 6.16 -31.26 -21.80
N ASP A 66 6.67 -31.04 -20.58
CA ASP A 66 7.68 -30.09 -20.10
C ASP A 66 8.43 -29.22 -21.15
N PRO A 67 8.59 -27.93 -20.85
CA PRO A 67 9.97 -27.52 -20.55
C PRO A 67 10.08 -26.62 -19.32
N GLY A 68 10.90 -27.08 -18.39
CA GLY A 68 11.57 -26.27 -17.40
C GLY A 68 12.52 -25.24 -18.02
N GLN A 69 12.74 -24.19 -17.23
CA GLN A 69 13.87 -23.25 -17.25
C GLN A 69 14.17 -22.52 -18.57
N ALA A 70 13.78 -21.23 -18.59
CA ALA A 70 14.61 -20.20 -19.19
C ALA A 70 14.59 -18.97 -18.28
N GLU A 71 15.70 -18.77 -17.59
CA GLU A 71 16.05 -17.51 -16.94
C GLU A 71 16.26 -16.40 -17.99
N ALA A 72 16.06 -15.16 -17.52
CA ALA A 72 16.68 -13.91 -17.98
C ALA A 72 16.01 -13.03 -19.07
N LYS A 73 15.45 -11.92 -18.55
CA LYS A 73 15.51 -10.51 -18.99
C LYS A 73 14.33 -9.93 -19.81
N PRO A 74 13.92 -8.67 -19.49
CA PRO A 74 12.67 -8.10 -19.96
C PRO A 74 12.85 -7.39 -21.30
N VAL A 75 11.98 -7.67 -22.26
CA VAL A 75 11.85 -6.84 -23.47
C VAL A 75 10.52 -6.10 -23.42
N ASN A 76 10.65 -4.83 -23.06
CA ASN A 76 9.69 -3.78 -23.36
C ASN A 76 9.51 -3.76 -24.89
N GLY A 77 8.32 -4.11 -25.38
CA GLY A 77 8.08 -4.23 -26.82
C GLY A 77 6.64 -4.62 -27.10
N ASN A 78 5.78 -3.62 -27.12
CA ASN A 78 4.41 -3.69 -27.59
C ASN A 78 4.33 -4.42 -28.96
N PRO A 79 3.67 -5.59 -29.09
CA PRO A 79 3.52 -6.21 -30.39
C PRO A 79 2.43 -5.48 -31.17
N ALA A 80 2.87 -4.72 -32.16
CA ALA A 80 2.04 -4.14 -33.20
C ALA A 80 1.14 -5.23 -33.81
N ARG A 81 -0.16 -5.13 -33.52
CA ARG A 81 -1.17 -6.01 -34.09
C ARG A 81 -1.38 -5.62 -35.54
N GLY A 82 -0.77 -6.40 -36.42
CA GLY A 82 -1.06 -6.39 -37.85
C GLY A 82 -2.56 -6.59 -38.08
N LYS A 83 -3.17 -5.64 -38.76
CA LYS A 83 -4.49 -5.78 -39.36
C LYS A 83 -4.29 -5.68 -40.87
N ARG A 84 -4.19 -6.85 -41.51
CA ARG A 84 -4.46 -6.99 -42.94
C ARG A 84 -5.96 -6.83 -43.09
N ASP A 85 -6.38 -5.74 -43.71
CA ASP A 85 -7.65 -5.65 -44.41
C ASP A 85 -7.37 -4.93 -45.72
N GLY A 86 -7.43 -5.68 -46.81
CA GLY A 86 -7.52 -5.09 -48.13
C GLY A 86 -8.91 -4.47 -48.27
N GLN A 87 -8.97 -3.19 -48.60
CA GLN A 87 -10.18 -2.63 -49.19
C GLN A 87 -9.82 -1.58 -50.23
N ALA A 88 -10.42 -1.81 -51.40
CA ALA A 88 -10.39 -1.08 -52.65
C ALA A 88 -10.40 0.45 -52.50
N ALA A 89 -9.72 1.10 -53.45
CA ALA A 89 -9.79 2.51 -53.72
C ALA A 89 -11.22 2.97 -54.07
N ALA A 90 -11.72 4.00 -53.37
CA ALA A 90 -12.82 4.89 -53.76
C ALA A 90 -12.71 6.21 -52.95
N PRO A 91 -13.28 7.33 -53.42
CA PRO A 91 -12.65 8.65 -53.42
C PRO A 91 -12.72 9.40 -52.07
N GLN A 92 -11.73 10.27 -51.86
CA GLN A 92 -11.66 11.21 -50.73
C GLN A 92 -12.84 12.20 -50.79
N ALA A 93 -13.87 11.96 -49.98
CA ALA A 93 -14.88 12.97 -49.66
C ALA A 93 -14.31 13.87 -48.56
N GLN A 94 -14.28 15.18 -48.80
CA GLN A 94 -13.89 16.18 -47.81
C GLN A 94 -14.82 16.04 -46.58
N PRO A 95 -14.27 16.11 -45.35
CA PRO A 95 -15.08 16.07 -44.14
C PRO A 95 -16.09 17.22 -44.15
N THR A 96 -17.35 16.89 -43.95
CA THR A 96 -18.43 17.91 -43.91
C THR A 96 -18.24 18.82 -42.69
N GLN A 97 -18.63 20.09 -42.80
CA GLN A 97 -18.50 21.08 -41.72
C GLN A 97 -19.09 20.56 -40.39
N GLU A 98 -20.22 19.85 -40.48
CA GLU A 98 -20.92 19.23 -39.35
C GLU A 98 -20.10 18.11 -38.67
N GLU A 99 -19.29 17.36 -39.41
CA GLU A 99 -18.39 16.36 -38.84
C GLU A 99 -17.20 16.99 -38.11
N MET A 100 -16.74 18.15 -38.58
CA MET A 100 -15.69 18.91 -37.90
C MET A 100 -16.20 19.54 -36.60
N ASP A 101 -17.41 20.10 -36.61
CA ASP A 101 -18.05 20.66 -35.41
C ASP A 101 -18.32 19.57 -34.37
N ARG A 102 -18.77 18.38 -34.80
CA ARG A 102 -18.93 17.22 -33.90
C ARG A 102 -17.60 16.74 -33.31
N LYS A 103 -16.51 16.76 -34.09
CA LYS A 103 -15.17 16.42 -33.60
C LYS A 103 -14.64 17.46 -32.61
N LEU A 104 -14.88 18.75 -32.85
CA LEU A 104 -14.52 19.82 -31.91
C LEU A 104 -15.31 19.70 -30.60
N ALA A 105 -16.62 19.50 -30.68
CA ALA A 105 -17.47 19.31 -29.50
C ALA A 105 -17.05 18.07 -28.69
N ALA A 106 -16.71 16.97 -29.35
CA ALA A 106 -16.18 15.77 -28.70
C ALA A 106 -14.82 16.03 -28.03
N ALA A 107 -13.93 16.78 -28.68
CA ALA A 107 -12.62 17.13 -28.14
C ALA A 107 -12.73 18.06 -26.91
N GLU A 108 -13.62 19.05 -26.95
CA GLU A 108 -13.88 19.93 -25.79
C GLU A 108 -14.53 19.18 -24.64
N ALA A 109 -15.48 18.29 -24.91
CA ALA A 109 -16.10 17.45 -23.89
C ALA A 109 -15.06 16.52 -23.23
N ALA A 110 -14.15 15.95 -24.01
CA ALA A 110 -13.05 15.15 -23.51
C ALA A 110 -12.09 15.97 -22.64
N ARG A 111 -11.78 17.21 -23.01
CA ARG A 111 -10.95 18.12 -22.22
C ARG A 111 -11.61 18.49 -20.89
N LYS A 112 -12.89 18.86 -20.88
CA LYS A 112 -13.65 19.17 -19.66
C LYS A 112 -13.72 17.97 -18.73
N ALA A 113 -13.97 16.76 -19.26
CA ALA A 113 -13.97 15.53 -18.47
C ALA A 113 -12.58 15.19 -17.89
N ALA A 114 -11.50 15.46 -18.62
CA ALA A 114 -10.14 15.29 -18.12
C ALA A 114 -9.80 16.30 -17.02
N GLU A 115 -10.21 17.56 -17.19
CA GLU A 115 -10.01 18.62 -16.21
C GLU A 115 -10.78 18.37 -14.90
N GLU A 116 -12.03 17.92 -14.97
CA GLU A 116 -12.80 17.53 -13.79
C GLU A 116 -12.18 16.34 -13.04
N LYS A 117 -11.66 15.34 -13.77
CA LYS A 117 -10.94 14.21 -13.16
C LYS A 117 -9.66 14.69 -12.49
N ALA A 118 -8.92 15.60 -13.11
CA ALA A 118 -7.72 16.20 -12.53
C ALA A 118 -8.05 17.07 -11.31
N ALA A 119 -9.12 17.86 -11.34
CA ALA A 119 -9.58 18.66 -10.21
C ALA A 119 -10.02 17.79 -9.02
N LYS A 120 -10.78 16.71 -9.27
CA LYS A 120 -11.18 15.74 -8.24
C LYS A 120 -9.95 15.02 -7.65
N ALA A 121 -8.94 14.70 -8.45
CA ALA A 121 -7.69 14.10 -7.97
C ALA A 121 -6.88 15.09 -7.10
N LYS A 122 -6.73 16.34 -7.54
CA LYS A 122 -6.05 17.41 -6.78
C LYS A 122 -6.78 17.70 -5.47
N ALA A 123 -8.11 17.75 -5.46
CA ALA A 123 -8.91 17.95 -4.25
C ALA A 123 -8.76 16.80 -3.25
N LYS A 124 -8.78 15.53 -3.72
CA LYS A 124 -8.52 14.36 -2.86
C LYS A 124 -7.11 14.38 -2.28
N ALA A 125 -6.10 14.73 -3.08
CA ALA A 125 -4.73 14.86 -2.62
C ALA A 125 -4.56 15.99 -1.59
N ALA A 126 -5.17 17.15 -1.82
CA ALA A 126 -5.16 18.27 -0.87
C ALA A 126 -5.84 17.89 0.46
N LYS A 127 -6.98 17.20 0.40
CA LYS A 127 -7.69 16.72 1.59
C LYS A 127 -6.85 15.70 2.38
N ALA A 128 -6.18 14.78 1.69
CA ALA A 128 -5.27 13.83 2.33
C ALA A 128 -4.08 14.52 3.00
N LYS A 129 -3.45 15.50 2.32
CA LYS A 129 -2.35 16.29 2.88
C LYS A 129 -2.78 17.07 4.14
N ARG A 130 -3.95 17.71 4.13
CA ARG A 130 -4.48 18.42 5.31
C ARG A 130 -4.74 17.47 6.48
N LYS A 131 -5.32 16.30 6.23
CA LYS A 131 -5.52 15.28 7.27
C LYS A 131 -4.19 14.80 7.86
N ALA A 132 -3.19 14.57 7.02
CA ALA A 132 -1.86 14.16 7.48
C ALA A 132 -1.19 15.25 8.32
N ALA A 133 -1.29 16.52 7.91
CA ALA A 133 -0.77 17.66 8.66
C ALA A 133 -1.43 17.78 10.05
N ASN A 134 -2.77 17.72 10.11
CA ASN A 134 -3.49 17.81 11.39
C ASN A 134 -3.11 16.68 12.36
N LEU A 135 -3.01 15.43 11.86
CA LEU A 135 -2.57 14.31 12.69
C LEU A 135 -1.13 14.52 13.20
N ALA A 136 -0.22 14.99 12.33
CA ALA A 136 1.16 15.27 12.73
C ALA A 136 1.25 16.37 13.80
N GLU A 137 0.44 17.43 13.70
CA GLU A 137 0.35 18.50 14.69
C GLU A 137 -0.17 17.99 16.04
N GLU A 138 -1.21 17.15 16.04
CA GLU A 138 -1.76 16.53 17.25
C GLU A 138 -0.72 15.63 17.94
N PHE A 139 0.01 14.80 17.17
CA PHE A 139 1.07 13.96 17.71
C PHE A 139 2.25 14.80 18.26
N ALA A 140 2.63 15.88 17.58
CA ALA A 140 3.66 16.79 18.07
C ALA A 140 3.23 17.46 19.39
N ALA A 141 2.01 17.97 19.46
CA ALA A 141 1.44 18.56 20.67
C ALA A 141 1.37 17.55 21.83
N ALA A 142 0.95 16.31 21.56
CA ALA A 142 0.93 15.24 22.54
C ALA A 142 2.34 14.91 23.07
N LYS A 143 3.34 14.83 22.18
CA LYS A 143 4.74 14.58 22.55
C LYS A 143 5.32 15.70 23.40
N ILE A 144 5.01 16.96 23.09
CA ILE A 144 5.42 18.12 23.90
C ILE A 144 4.78 18.05 25.29
N LYS A 145 3.46 17.83 25.38
CA LYS A 145 2.75 17.69 26.65
C LYS A 145 3.30 16.53 27.49
N ALA A 146 3.59 15.38 26.87
CA ALA A 146 4.18 14.23 27.55
C ALA A 146 5.58 14.57 28.11
N LYS A 147 6.45 15.19 27.31
CA LYS A 147 7.78 15.65 27.76
C LYS A 147 7.68 16.66 28.90
N GLN A 148 6.75 17.60 28.85
CA GLN A 148 6.53 18.58 29.92
C GLN A 148 6.06 17.92 31.22
N LYS A 149 5.09 16.98 31.14
CA LYS A 149 4.64 16.21 32.30
C LYS A 149 5.78 15.40 32.91
N ALA A 150 6.57 14.71 32.08
CA ALA A 150 7.73 13.95 32.55
C ALA A 150 8.78 14.84 33.23
N LYS A 151 9.09 16.01 32.66
CA LYS A 151 10.01 16.98 33.28
C LYS A 151 9.48 17.48 34.63
N LYS A 152 8.18 17.82 34.72
CA LYS A 152 7.55 18.26 35.98
C LYS A 152 7.61 17.17 37.05
N MET A 153 7.30 15.93 36.71
CA MET A 153 7.39 14.81 37.67
C MET A 153 8.82 14.57 38.12
N LYS A 154 9.79 14.59 37.19
CA LYS A 154 11.21 14.46 37.51
C LYS A 154 11.70 15.58 38.43
N ALA A 155 11.29 16.83 38.18
CA ALA A 155 11.63 17.97 39.03
C ALA A 155 11.01 17.84 40.43
N LYS A 156 9.74 17.44 40.53
CA LYS A 156 9.07 17.18 41.81
C LYS A 156 9.77 16.08 42.61
N ALA A 157 10.12 14.97 41.96
CA ALA A 157 10.84 13.87 42.59
C ALA A 157 12.22 14.31 43.12
N LYS A 158 13.00 15.05 42.32
CA LYS A 158 14.29 15.61 42.76
C LYS A 158 14.12 16.52 43.98
N LYS A 159 13.14 17.43 43.97
CA LYS A 159 12.87 18.35 45.07
C LYS A 159 12.43 17.62 46.34
N ALA A 160 11.69 16.51 46.22
CA ALA A 160 11.32 15.68 47.35
C ALA A 160 12.54 14.98 47.97
N ILE A 161 13.40 14.39 47.12
CA ILE A 161 14.65 13.74 47.56
C ILE A 161 15.57 14.74 48.26
N GLU A 162 15.72 15.94 47.71
CA GLU A 162 16.56 16.99 48.31
C GLU A 162 16.02 17.46 49.67
N LYS A 163 14.70 17.61 49.80
CA LYS A 163 14.07 17.94 51.09
C LYS A 163 14.26 16.85 52.13
N GLU A 164 14.11 15.58 51.75
CA GLU A 164 14.39 14.43 52.63
C GLU A 164 15.87 14.41 53.05
N LYS A 165 16.80 14.58 52.10
CA LYS A 165 18.23 14.65 52.39
C LYS A 165 18.59 15.81 53.33
N ALA A 166 18.02 16.99 53.10
CA ALA A 166 18.25 18.15 53.95
C ALA A 166 17.70 17.94 55.37
N LYS A 167 16.52 17.33 55.50
CA LYS A 167 15.97 16.95 56.82
C LYS A 167 16.87 15.93 57.53
N ALA A 168 17.32 14.90 56.81
CA ALA A 168 18.23 13.90 57.37
C ALA A 168 19.57 14.51 57.83
N GLN A 169 20.14 15.42 57.03
CA GLN A 169 21.36 16.16 57.39
C GLN A 169 21.15 17.06 58.61
N ALA A 170 20.04 17.81 58.67
CA ALA A 170 19.73 18.66 59.82
C ALA A 170 19.59 17.87 61.13
N ILE A 171 19.01 16.66 61.07
CA ILE A 171 18.92 15.75 62.23
C ILE A 171 20.32 15.26 62.63
N LEU A 172 21.16 14.90 61.67
CA LEU A 172 22.54 14.47 61.90
C LEU A 172 23.39 15.58 62.53
N GLU A 173 23.30 16.82 62.03
CA GLU A 173 24.03 17.97 62.58
C GLU A 173 23.49 18.39 63.96
N GLY A 174 22.17 18.36 64.17
CA GLY A 174 21.56 18.63 65.46
C GLY A 174 22.02 17.64 66.54
N THR A 175 21.99 16.33 66.24
CA THR A 175 22.46 15.29 67.16
C THR A 175 23.98 15.34 67.40
N ALA A 176 24.78 15.68 66.39
CA ALA A 176 26.22 15.89 66.54
C ALA A 176 26.55 17.10 67.43
N SER A 177 25.79 18.19 67.27
CA SER A 177 25.94 19.43 68.05
C SER A 177 25.57 19.21 69.52
N GLU A 178 24.51 18.43 69.79
CA GLU A 178 24.10 18.06 71.14
C GLU A 178 25.14 17.17 71.84
N LYS A 179 25.71 16.18 71.12
CA LYS A 179 26.83 15.36 71.63
C LYS A 179 28.06 16.21 71.96
N LYS A 180 28.42 17.19 71.12
CA LYS A 180 29.54 18.12 71.40
C LYS A 180 29.28 18.97 72.65
N LYS A 181 28.08 19.52 72.82
CA LYS A 181 27.71 20.28 74.03
C LYS A 181 27.73 19.43 75.30
N LYS A 182 27.23 18.19 75.25
CA LYS A 182 27.28 17.24 76.39
C LYS A 182 28.71 16.85 76.76
N LYS A 183 29.61 16.66 75.78
CA LYS A 183 31.04 16.41 76.06
C LYS A 183 31.73 17.61 76.70
N ALA A 184 31.51 18.82 76.19
CA ALA A 184 32.12 20.04 76.72
C ALA A 184 31.64 20.39 78.15
N LYS A 185 30.41 20.00 78.51
CA LYS A 185 29.86 20.19 79.87
C LYS A 185 30.34 19.13 80.88
N LYS A 186 30.91 18.02 80.41
CA LYS A 186 31.44 16.93 81.26
C LYS A 186 32.96 17.04 81.49
N SER A 187 33.65 17.92 80.76
CA SER A 187 35.08 18.19 80.89
C SER A 187 35.40 19.52 81.61
N ARG A 188 34.41 20.11 82.28
CA ARG A 188 34.50 21.28 83.14
C ARG A 188 34.03 20.87 84.52
#